data_AF-A0A7X2BNV7-F1
#
_entry.id   AF-A0A7X2BNV7-F1
#
_cell.length_a   1.000
_cell.length_b   1.000
_cell.length_c   1.000
_cell.angle_alpha   90.00
_cell.angle_beta   90.00
_cell.angle_gamma   90.00
#
_symmetry.space_group_name_H-M   'P 1'
#
loop_
_entity.id
_entity.type
_entity.pdbx_description
1 polymer ?
#
loop_
_entity_poly.entity_id
_entity_poly.type
_entity_poly.pdbx_seq_one_letter_code
_entity_poly.pdbx_strand_id
1 'polypeptide(L)'
;MSWNQDESLTAADAELKMEKLKEKISRTDMKIREGVFGKAERFIDDAYRCEGVSAPVSKTFMVKDTRHKHVDIEITSGTALTEK
;
A
#
# COMPACT_ATOMS: atom_id res chain seq x y z
N MET A 1 -4.50 16.63 8.25
CA MET A 1 -3.62 15.98 7.26
C MET A 1 -4.49 15.59 6.09
N SER A 2 -4.24 16.14 4.90
CA SER A 2 -4.89 15.66 3.69
C SER A 2 -4.20 14.35 3.31
N TRP A 3 -4.94 13.24 3.38
CA TRP A 3 -4.48 11.94 2.89
C TRP A 3 -4.51 11.87 1.35
N ASN A 4 -5.06 12.89 0.70
CA ASN A 4 -5.18 12.99 -0.75
C ASN A 4 -3.90 13.59 -1.33
N GLN A 5 -3.50 13.06 -2.48
CA GLN A 5 -2.52 13.66 -3.36
C GLN A 5 -3.20 14.10 -4.64
N ASP A 6 -2.70 15.19 -5.23
CA ASP A 6 -3.27 15.75 -6.46
C ASP A 6 -2.91 14.91 -7.70
N GLU A 7 -1.78 14.19 -7.64
CA GLU A 7 -1.32 13.32 -8.72
C GLU A 7 -1.68 11.85 -8.45
N SER A 8 -2.08 11.15 -9.51
CA SER A 8 -2.29 9.71 -9.47
C SER A 8 -1.01 8.98 -9.09
N LEU A 9 -1.12 8.09 -8.12
CA LEU A 9 0.01 7.30 -7.64
C LEU A 9 0.36 6.20 -8.66
N THR A 10 1.58 6.18 -9.19
CA THR A 10 2.06 5.05 -10.01
C THR A 10 2.40 3.84 -9.16
N ALA A 11 2.57 2.67 -9.78
CA ALA A 11 3.02 1.47 -9.07
C ALA A 11 4.39 1.70 -8.38
N ALA A 12 5.34 2.33 -9.08
CA ALA A 12 6.66 2.65 -8.55
C ALA A 12 6.61 3.64 -7.37
N ASP A 13 5.73 4.65 -7.43
CA ASP A 13 5.55 5.58 -6.33
C ASP A 13 4.91 4.90 -5.10
N ALA A 14 4.01 3.96 -5.31
CA ALA A 14 3.41 3.16 -4.25
C ALA A 14 4.45 2.28 -3.54
N GLU A 15 5.33 1.62 -4.30
CA GLU A 15 6.46 0.85 -3.76
C GLU A 15 7.42 1.75 -2.97
N LEU A 16 7.79 2.91 -3.51
CA LEU A 16 8.67 3.86 -2.83
C LEU A 16 8.06 4.36 -1.50
N LYS A 17 6.75 4.62 -1.47
CA LYS A 17 6.06 4.96 -0.23
C LYS A 17 6.05 3.80 0.76
N MET A 18 5.94 2.57 0.28
CA MET A 18 6.00 1.38 1.12
C MET A 18 7.37 1.26 1.78
N GLU A 19 8.46 1.46 1.04
CA GLU A 19 9.82 1.48 1.59
C GLU A 19 10.00 2.58 2.64
N LYS A 20 9.53 3.80 2.34
CA LYS A 20 9.55 4.92 3.31
C LYS A 20 8.74 4.62 4.58
N LEU A 21 7.69 3.79 4.50
CA LEU A 21 6.93 3.36 5.68
C LEU A 21 7.74 2.33 6.49
N LYS A 22 8.38 1.37 5.83
CA LYS A 22 9.24 0.37 6.48
C LYS A 22 10.42 1.01 7.21
N GLU A 23 11.00 2.08 6.65
CA GLU A 23 12.09 2.84 7.27
C GLU A 23 11.67 3.55 8.57
N LYS A 24 10.39 3.93 8.71
CA LYS A 24 9.87 4.68 9.85
C LYS A 24 9.47 3.81 11.04
N ILE A 25 9.39 2.49 10.87
CA ILE A 25 8.97 1.57 11.92
C ILE A 25 10.15 0.86 12.57
N SER A 26 9.99 0.44 13.83
CA SER A 26 11.03 -0.30 14.53
C SER A 26 11.31 -1.65 13.85
N ARG A 27 12.54 -2.18 14.00
CA ARG A 27 12.89 -3.53 13.48
C ARG A 27 11.94 -4.61 14.01
N THR A 28 11.47 -4.48 15.25
CA THR A 28 10.49 -5.39 15.85
C THR A 28 9.13 -5.28 15.16
N ASP A 29 8.65 -4.06 14.92
CA ASP A 29 7.40 -3.82 14.22
C ASP A 29 7.43 -4.24 12.75
N MET A 30 8.59 -4.09 12.11
CA MET A 30 8.84 -4.55 10.75
C MET A 30 8.70 -6.07 10.67
N LYS A 31 9.36 -6.83 11.56
CA LYS A 31 9.23 -8.30 11.60
C LYS A 31 7.79 -8.76 11.81
N ILE A 32 7.05 -8.06 12.66
CA ILE A 32 5.63 -8.37 12.91
C ILE A 32 4.77 -8.12 11.66
N ARG A 33 5.11 -7.12 10.85
CA ARG A 33 4.35 -6.69 9.67
C ARG A 33 4.89 -7.24 8.34
N GLU A 34 5.99 -7.96 8.33
CA GLU A 34 6.68 -8.40 7.10
C GLU A 34 5.75 -9.15 6.14
N GLY A 35 5.01 -10.16 6.64
CA GLY A 35 4.04 -10.90 5.82
C GLY A 35 2.84 -10.07 5.37
N VAL A 36 2.56 -8.94 6.03
CA VAL A 36 1.49 -8.01 5.65
C VAL A 36 1.98 -7.04 4.59
N PHE A 37 3.21 -6.53 4.72
CA PHE A 37 3.86 -5.75 3.67
C PHE A 37 3.96 -6.53 2.36
N GLY A 38 4.35 -7.81 2.41
CA GLY A 38 4.39 -8.65 1.21
C GLY A 38 3.02 -8.85 0.54
N LYS A 39 1.91 -8.85 1.30
CA LYS A 39 0.56 -8.88 0.72
C LYS A 39 0.19 -7.56 0.04
N ALA A 40 0.58 -6.45 0.64
CA ALA A 40 0.37 -5.12 0.09
C ALA A 40 1.18 -4.91 -1.20
N GLU A 41 2.45 -5.34 -1.23
CA GLU A 41 3.29 -5.35 -2.44
C GLU A 41 2.68 -6.20 -3.54
N ARG A 42 2.23 -7.41 -3.22
CA ARG A 42 1.58 -8.28 -4.19
C ARG A 42 0.30 -7.64 -4.76
N PHE A 43 -0.46 -6.93 -3.95
CA PHE A 43 -1.62 -6.19 -4.44
C PHE A 43 -1.22 -5.09 -5.43
N ILE A 44 -0.11 -4.37 -5.17
CA ILE A 44 0.42 -3.35 -6.09
C ILE A 44 0.88 -3.97 -7.42
N ASP A 45 1.60 -5.09 -7.38
CA ASP A 45 2.06 -5.81 -8.59
C ASP A 45 0.87 -6.36 -9.40
N ASP A 46 -0.10 -7.01 -8.75
CA ASP A 46 -1.30 -7.53 -9.41
C ASP A 46 -2.12 -6.39 -10.03
N ALA A 47 -2.26 -5.25 -9.33
CA ALA A 47 -2.90 -4.04 -9.84
C ALA A 47 -2.19 -3.49 -11.08
N TYR A 48 -0.87 -3.37 -11.02
CA TYR A 48 -0.06 -2.89 -12.13
C TYR A 48 -0.19 -3.78 -13.37
N ARG A 49 -0.17 -5.10 -13.20
CA ARG A 49 -0.38 -6.08 -14.28
C ARG A 49 -1.77 -5.99 -14.92
N CYS A 50 -2.74 -5.40 -14.22
CA CYS A 50 -4.08 -5.13 -14.71
C CYS A 50 -4.26 -3.69 -15.21
N GLU A 51 -3.18 -2.99 -15.56
CA GLU A 51 -3.19 -1.60 -16.04
C GLU A 51 -3.76 -0.61 -15.00
N GLY A 52 -3.51 -0.90 -13.72
CA GLY A 52 -3.92 -0.09 -12.57
C GLY A 52 -5.25 -0.51 -11.96
N VAL A 53 -5.72 0.32 -11.02
CA VAL A 53 -7.01 0.13 -10.36
C VAL A 53 -7.77 1.44 -10.30
N SER A 54 -9.02 1.40 -10.73
CA SER A 54 -9.95 2.52 -10.60
C SER A 54 -10.54 2.59 -9.19
N ALA A 55 -10.64 3.80 -8.67
CA ALA A 55 -11.33 4.08 -7.42
C ALA A 55 -12.82 3.67 -7.47
N PRO A 56 -13.43 3.34 -6.31
CA PRO A 56 -12.84 3.33 -4.98
C PRO A 56 -12.20 1.98 -4.63
N VAL A 57 -11.04 2.03 -3.96
CA VAL A 57 -10.38 0.84 -3.40
C VAL A 57 -10.03 1.11 -1.96
N SER A 58 -10.42 0.18 -1.09
CA SER A 58 -9.94 0.10 0.30
C SER A 58 -9.53 -1.33 0.57
N LYS A 59 -8.23 -1.54 0.82
CA LYS A 59 -7.65 -2.84 1.15
C LYS A 59 -6.90 -2.75 2.46
N THR A 60 -7.39 -3.47 3.46
CA THR A 60 -6.75 -3.61 4.76
C THR A 60 -6.11 -4.99 4.87
N PHE A 61 -4.80 -5.01 5.13
CA PHE A 61 -4.05 -6.22 5.38
C PHE A 61 -3.72 -6.30 6.89
N MET A 62 -4.45 -7.15 7.61
CA MET A 62 -4.28 -7.31 9.06
C MET A 62 -3.08 -8.22 9.40
N VAL A 63 -2.30 -7.84 10.42
CA VAL A 63 -1.32 -8.73 11.02
C VAL A 63 -2.03 -9.74 11.91
N LYS A 64 -1.73 -11.04 11.69
CA LYS A 64 -2.33 -12.15 12.43
C LYS A 64 -2.18 -11.97 13.95
N ASP A 65 -3.22 -12.32 14.69
CA ASP A 65 -3.27 -12.28 16.16
C ASP A 65 -3.06 -10.88 16.77
N THR A 66 -3.24 -9.83 15.96
CA THR A 66 -3.26 -8.43 16.42
C THR A 66 -4.51 -7.72 15.93
N ARG A 67 -5.10 -6.88 16.78
CA ARG A 67 -6.28 -6.07 16.39
C ARG A 67 -5.94 -4.69 15.84
N HIS A 68 -4.72 -4.21 16.06
CA HIS A 68 -4.34 -2.81 15.81
C HIS A 68 -3.13 -2.66 14.87
N LYS A 69 -2.60 -3.75 14.32
CA LYS A 69 -1.48 -3.71 13.37
C LYS A 69 -1.98 -4.14 12.00
N HIS A 70 -1.96 -3.20 11.06
CA HIS A 70 -2.40 -3.40 9.69
C HIS A 70 -1.58 -2.53 8.74
N VAL A 71 -1.67 -2.84 7.45
CA VAL A 71 -1.24 -1.98 6.34
C VAL A 71 -2.47 -1.78 5.47
N ASP A 72 -2.76 -0.51 5.16
CA ASP A 72 -3.89 -0.15 4.32
C ASP A 72 -3.42 0.43 2.98
N ILE A 73 -4.17 0.10 1.93
CA ILE A 73 -4.08 0.75 0.63
C ILE A 73 -5.44 1.36 0.33
N GLU A 74 -5.48 2.68 0.19
CA GLU A 74 -6.69 3.45 -0.08
C GLU A 74 -6.52 4.26 -1.37
N ILE A 75 -7.45 4.07 -2.31
CA ILE A 75 -7.59 4.85 -3.55
C ILE A 75 -9.00 5.43 -3.54
N THR A 76 -9.10 6.72 -3.26
CA THR A 76 -10.38 7.42 -3.04
C THR A 76 -10.98 7.99 -4.32
N SER A 77 -10.16 8.30 -5.32
CA SER A 77 -10.58 8.87 -6.61
C SER A 77 -9.59 8.56 -7.73
N GLY A 78 -10.04 8.61 -8.98
CA GLY A 78 -9.20 8.43 -10.17
C GLY A 78 -8.78 6.98 -10.42
N THR A 79 -7.72 6.81 -11.19
CA THR A 79 -7.04 5.52 -11.41
C THR A 79 -5.61 5.64 -10.89
N ALA A 80 -5.15 4.62 -10.17
CA ALA A 80 -3.81 4.55 -9.60
C ALA A 80 -3.15 3.21 -9.93
N LEU A 81 -1.88 3.06 -9.56
CA LEU A 81 -1.05 1.86 -9.74
C LEU A 81 -0.81 1.50 -11.21
N THR A 82 -0.87 2.49 -12.10
CA THR A 82 -0.52 2.36 -13.52
C THR A 82 0.99 2.49 -13.76
N GLU A 83 1.41 2.32 -15.01
CA GLU A 83 2.70 2.85 -15.49
C GLU A 83 2.75 4.38 -15.41
N LYS A 84 3.96 4.92 -15.54
CA LYS A 84 4.27 6.34 -15.41
C LYS A 84 4.11 7.08 -16.74
#